data_AF-A0A1M5K9Q4-F1
#
_entry.id   AF-A0A1M5K9Q4-F1
#
_cell.length_a   1.000
_cell.length_b   1.000
_cell.length_c   1.000
_cell.angle_alpha   90.00
_cell.angle_beta   90.00
_cell.angle_gamma   90.00
#
_symmetry.space_group_name_H-M   'P 1'
#
loop_
_entity.id
_entity.type
_entity.pdbx_description
1 polymer ?
#
loop_
_entity_poly.entity_id
_entity_poly.type
_entity_poly.pdbx_seq_one_letter_code
_entity_poly.pdbx_strand_id
1 'polypeptide(L)'
;SDSDYTPLAQRIREEGVTVIGYGESKTPVAFINSCKKFIFSDQEPEKNPKSEKGDTPAVLLQKEAELFDKAYESAADGKEEVTLSQIGMAMKKIKPKFKTGRYGCKTLGAIYEKLDKYEVIQTGQKGIYSVVRRKS
;
A
#
# COMPACT_ATOMS: atom_id res chain seq x y z
N SER A 1 -2.84 1.21 39.44
CA SER A 1 -3.69 2.10 38.62
C SER A 1 -2.76 2.86 37.72
N ASP A 2 -2.31 2.20 36.65
CA ASP A 2 -1.24 2.73 35.83
C ASP A 2 -1.78 3.73 34.81
N SER A 3 -1.47 4.99 35.08
CA SER A 3 -0.69 5.83 34.18
C SER A 3 -1.25 5.93 32.76
N ASP A 4 -2.03 6.97 32.51
CA ASP A 4 -2.34 7.41 31.14
C ASP A 4 -1.02 7.76 30.43
N TYR A 5 -0.50 6.85 29.62
CA TYR A 5 0.78 7.01 28.92
C TYR A 5 0.66 7.88 27.65
N THR A 6 -0.53 8.41 27.35
CA THR A 6 -0.79 9.27 26.18
C THR A 6 0.18 10.46 26.07
N PRO A 7 0.39 11.31 27.10
CA PRO A 7 1.32 12.43 27.02
C PRO A 7 2.78 12.00 26.86
N LEU A 8 3.17 10.87 27.46
CA LEU A 8 4.52 10.33 27.33
C LEU A 8 4.79 9.83 25.90
N ALA A 9 3.87 9.04 25.35
CA ALA A 9 3.94 8.53 23.99
C ALA A 9 3.95 9.68 22.96
N GLN A 10 3.19 10.74 23.20
CA GLN A 10 3.20 11.93 22.34
C GLN A 10 4.57 12.63 22.37
N ARG A 11 5.16 12.86 23.55
CA ARG A 11 6.47 13.51 23.67
C ARG A 11 7.57 12.72 22.96
N ILE A 12 7.65 11.40 23.20
CA ILE A 12 8.67 10.54 22.57
C ILE A 12 8.53 10.57 21.03
N ARG A 13 7.29 10.62 20.53
CA ARG A 13 7.02 10.76 19.09
C ARG A 13 7.46 12.12 18.54
N GLU A 14 7.23 13.20 19.27
CA GLU A 14 7.64 14.56 18.90
C GLU A 14 9.18 14.71 18.87
N GLU A 15 9.89 13.96 19.71
CA GLU A 15 11.36 13.82 19.67
C GLU A 15 11.87 13.00 18.47
N GLY A 16 10.97 12.56 17.58
CA GLY A 16 11.30 11.80 16.37
C GLY A 16 11.53 10.31 16.61
N VAL A 17 11.32 9.82 17.83
CA VAL A 17 11.50 8.41 18.19
C VAL A 17 10.21 7.64 17.85
N THR A 18 10.37 6.45 17.28
CA THR A 18 9.21 5.63 16.88
C THR A 18 8.57 4.99 18.11
N VAL A 19 7.33 5.38 18.41
CA VAL A 19 6.53 4.79 19.49
C VAL A 19 5.60 3.70 18.95
N ILE A 20 5.72 2.49 19.49
CA ILE A 20 4.87 1.34 19.18
C ILE A 20 4.02 1.00 20.41
N GLY A 21 2.70 1.10 20.28
CA GLY A 21 1.74 0.69 21.31
C GLY A 21 1.27 -0.74 21.12
N TYR A 22 0.93 -1.40 22.24
CA TYR A 22 0.37 -2.75 22.28
C TYR A 22 -0.81 -2.77 23.27
N GLY A 23 -1.94 -3.35 22.89
CA GLY A 23 -3.12 -3.42 23.77
C GLY A 23 -4.30 -4.13 23.13
N GLU A 24 -5.48 -4.01 23.71
CA GLU A 24 -6.73 -4.62 23.24
C GLU A 24 -7.59 -3.59 22.47
N SER A 25 -8.65 -4.02 21.79
CA SER A 25 -9.59 -3.12 21.08
C SER A 25 -10.26 -2.10 22.01
N LYS A 26 -10.34 -2.40 23.31
CA LYS A 26 -10.89 -1.49 24.34
C LYS A 26 -9.89 -0.42 24.80
N THR A 27 -8.65 -0.42 24.31
CA THR A 27 -7.65 0.59 24.65
C THR A 27 -8.15 1.99 24.25
N PRO A 28 -7.99 3.01 25.11
CA PRO A 28 -8.42 4.37 24.80
C PRO A 28 -7.87 4.88 23.48
N VAL A 29 -8.77 5.44 22.65
CA VAL A 29 -8.44 5.98 21.32
C VAL A 29 -7.34 7.06 21.40
N ALA A 30 -7.33 7.85 22.48
CA ALA A 30 -6.30 8.85 22.74
C ALA A 30 -4.89 8.24 22.78
N PHE A 31 -4.73 7.12 23.48
CA PHE A 31 -3.45 6.42 23.55
C PHE A 31 -3.06 5.77 22.22
N ILE A 32 -4.02 5.14 21.53
CA ILE A 32 -3.80 4.57 20.18
C ILE A 32 -3.27 5.64 19.21
N ASN A 33 -3.86 6.85 19.24
CA ASN A 33 -3.48 7.97 18.38
C ASN A 33 -2.16 8.65 18.78
N SER A 34 -1.69 8.45 20.01
CA SER A 34 -0.38 8.95 20.45
C SER A 34 0.79 8.14 19.88
N CYS A 35 0.57 6.86 19.56
CA CYS A 35 1.56 5.97 18.98
C CYS A 35 1.71 6.14 17.46
N LYS A 36 2.86 5.76 16.91
CA LYS A 36 3.07 5.69 15.44
C LYS A 36 2.44 4.42 14.85
N LYS A 37 2.56 3.32 15.58
CA LYS A 37 1.97 2.02 15.27
C LYS A 37 1.31 1.48 16.54
N PHE A 38 0.16 0.84 16.40
CA PHE A 38 -0.51 0.15 17.49
C PHE A 38 -0.79 -1.29 17.07
N ILE A 39 -0.50 -2.25 17.95
CA ILE A 39 -0.72 -3.68 17.75
C ILE A 39 -1.83 -4.11 18.70
N PHE A 40 -2.91 -4.63 18.13
CA PHE A 40 -4.02 -5.18 18.89
C PHE A 40 -3.72 -6.65 19.22
N SER A 41 -3.92 -7.02 20.48
CA SER A 41 -3.69 -8.36 21.01
C SER A 41 -4.87 -9.30 20.76
N ASP A 42 -6.05 -8.73 20.58
CA ASP A 42 -7.35 -9.38 20.39
C ASP A 42 -7.82 -9.38 18.94
N GLN A 43 -7.02 -8.83 18.02
CA GLN A 43 -7.27 -8.85 16.58
C GLN A 43 -6.15 -9.60 15.88
N GLU A 44 -6.49 -10.41 14.87
CA GLU A 44 -5.47 -11.00 14.01
C GLU A 44 -4.62 -9.90 13.38
N PRO A 45 -3.29 -10.10 13.22
CA PRO A 45 -2.42 -9.08 12.70
C PRO A 45 -2.85 -8.71 11.27
N GLU A 46 -3.50 -7.55 11.12
CA GLU A 46 -3.75 -6.98 9.80
C GLU A 46 -2.40 -6.76 9.13
N LYS A 47 -2.08 -7.63 8.16
CA LYS A 47 -0.87 -7.58 7.35
C LYS A 47 -0.95 -6.41 6.37
N ASN A 48 -0.98 -5.16 6.82
CA ASN A 48 -0.65 -4.00 5.98
C ASN A 48 -0.18 -2.82 6.84
N PRO A 49 0.95 -2.17 6.47
CA PRO A 49 1.41 -0.99 7.18
C PRO A 49 0.44 0.17 6.90
N LYS A 50 -0.15 0.72 7.96
CA LYS A 50 -0.92 1.97 7.95
C LYS A 50 -0.17 3.03 7.14
N SER A 51 -0.74 3.41 5.99
CA SER A 51 -0.29 4.58 5.25
C SER A 51 -0.78 5.83 6.00
N GLU A 52 0.10 6.80 6.13
CA GLU A 52 -0.21 8.10 6.73
C GLU A 52 -1.25 8.84 5.87
N LYS A 53 -2.26 9.42 6.54
CA LYS A 53 -3.50 10.06 6.03
C LYS A 53 -4.62 9.05 5.73
N GLY A 54 -5.78 9.26 6.37
CA GLY A 54 -6.90 8.33 6.50
C GLY A 54 -7.71 8.00 5.25
N ASP A 55 -7.04 7.81 4.11
CA ASP A 55 -7.64 7.19 2.93
C ASP A 55 -7.49 5.67 3.03
N THR A 56 -8.60 4.95 2.81
CA THR A 56 -8.54 3.48 2.68
C THR A 56 -7.71 3.10 1.45
N PRO A 57 -7.09 1.91 1.41
CA PRO A 57 -6.27 1.49 0.26
C PRO A 57 -7.00 1.55 -1.09
N ALA A 58 -8.32 1.35 -1.09
CA ALA A 58 -9.17 1.48 -2.28
C ALA A 58 -9.33 2.93 -2.73
N VAL A 59 -9.57 3.86 -1.81
CA VAL A 59 -9.67 5.31 -2.12
C VAL A 59 -8.34 5.85 -2.62
N LEU A 60 -7.22 5.42 -2.01
CA LEU A 60 -5.88 5.78 -2.47
C LEU A 60 -5.60 5.25 -3.88
N LEU A 61 -6.00 4.02 -4.19
CA LEU A 61 -5.83 3.44 -5.52
C LEU A 61 -6.61 4.23 -6.59
N GLN A 62 -7.83 4.67 -6.29
CA GLN A 62 -8.59 5.48 -7.24
C GLN A 62 -7.99 6.88 -7.43
N LYS A 63 -7.58 7.55 -6.35
CA LYS A 63 -6.92 8.86 -6.42
C LYS A 63 -5.61 8.82 -7.22
N GLU A 64 -4.85 7.74 -7.07
CA GLU A 64 -3.56 7.57 -7.75
C GLU A 64 -3.65 6.69 -9.00
N ALA A 65 -4.85 6.43 -9.54
CA ALA A 65 -5.03 5.59 -10.74
C ALA A 65 -4.22 6.12 -11.93
N GLU A 66 -4.15 7.45 -12.10
CA GLU A 66 -3.36 8.10 -13.16
C GLU A 66 -1.86 7.80 -13.09
N LEU A 67 -1.34 7.49 -11.90
CA LEU A 67 0.07 7.08 -11.73
C LEU A 67 0.34 5.76 -12.45
N PHE A 68 -0.60 4.81 -12.32
CA PHE A 68 -0.52 3.50 -12.95
C PHE A 68 -0.74 3.60 -14.46
N ASP A 69 -1.58 4.54 -14.90
CA ASP A 69 -1.75 4.87 -16.33
C ASP A 69 -0.43 5.37 -16.94
N LYS A 70 0.22 6.35 -16.30
CA LYS A 70 1.53 6.86 -16.76
C LYS A 70 2.63 5.79 -16.75
N ALA A 71 2.64 4.94 -15.73
CA ALA A 71 3.61 3.85 -15.66
C ALA A 71 3.40 2.80 -16.76
N TYR A 72 2.15 2.51 -17.10
CA TYR A 72 1.80 1.65 -18.21
C TYR A 72 2.23 2.27 -19.54
N GLU A 73 1.85 3.51 -19.82
CA GLU A 73 2.17 4.21 -21.07
C GLU A 73 3.69 4.34 -21.28
N SER A 74 4.43 4.68 -20.22
CA SER A 74 5.89 4.74 -20.26
C SER A 74 6.55 3.38 -20.51
N ALA A 75 5.89 2.28 -20.14
CA ALA A 75 6.41 0.92 -20.32
C ALA A 75 5.95 0.29 -21.64
N ALA A 76 4.80 0.73 -22.17
CA ALA A 76 4.20 0.23 -23.40
C ALA A 76 5.07 0.53 -24.62
N ASP A 77 5.60 1.75 -24.73
CA ASP A 77 6.47 2.15 -25.85
C ASP A 77 5.87 1.77 -27.22
N GLY A 78 4.56 1.99 -27.39
CA GLY A 78 3.81 1.62 -28.60
C GLY A 78 3.32 0.18 -28.69
N LYS A 79 3.57 -0.66 -27.68
CA LYS A 79 3.07 -2.05 -27.61
C LYS A 79 1.72 -2.13 -26.91
N GLU A 80 0.87 -3.04 -27.37
CA GLU A 80 -0.44 -3.29 -26.75
C GLU A 80 -0.35 -4.15 -25.48
N GLU A 81 0.72 -4.94 -25.36
CA GLU A 81 0.98 -5.82 -24.22
C GLU A 81 2.31 -5.48 -23.55
N VAL A 82 2.28 -5.36 -22.23
CA VAL A 82 3.42 -4.91 -21.44
C VAL A 82 3.66 -5.82 -20.25
N THR A 83 4.89 -6.25 -20.01
CA THR A 83 5.18 -7.10 -18.86
C THR A 83 5.11 -6.32 -17.54
N LEU A 84 4.66 -6.97 -16.46
CA LEU A 84 4.66 -6.36 -15.12
C LEU A 84 6.05 -5.87 -14.68
N SER A 85 7.13 -6.53 -15.15
CA SER A 85 8.51 -6.12 -14.88
C SER A 85 8.85 -4.76 -15.50
N GLN A 86 8.43 -4.51 -16.75
CA GLN A 86 8.64 -3.23 -17.42
C GLN A 86 7.85 -2.12 -16.74
N ILE A 87 6.58 -2.38 -16.42
CA ILE A 87 5.74 -1.45 -15.66
C ILE A 87 6.36 -1.15 -14.29
N GLY A 88 6.85 -2.16 -13.59
CA GLY A 88 7.54 -1.99 -12.31
C GLY A 88 8.78 -1.11 -12.41
N MET A 89 9.56 -1.23 -13.49
CA MET A 89 10.71 -0.35 -13.75
C MET A 89 10.27 1.09 -14.04
N ALA A 90 9.24 1.29 -14.87
CA ALA A 90 8.67 2.61 -15.12
C ALA A 90 8.11 3.25 -13.83
N MET A 91 7.40 2.47 -13.02
CA MET A 91 6.84 2.90 -11.74
C MET A 91 7.93 3.35 -10.76
N LYS A 92 9.07 2.65 -10.70
CA LYS A 92 10.21 3.07 -9.86
C LYS A 92 10.80 4.41 -10.32
N LYS A 93 10.77 4.72 -11.62
CA LYS A 93 11.21 6.03 -12.14
C LYS A 93 10.23 7.14 -11.78
N ILE A 94 8.93 6.89 -11.90
CA ILE A 94 7.88 7.89 -11.63
C ILE A 94 7.71 8.11 -10.12
N LYS A 95 7.74 7.03 -9.32
CA LYS A 95 7.58 7.07 -7.86
C LYS A 95 8.58 6.12 -7.18
N PRO A 96 9.81 6.57 -6.88
CA PRO A 96 10.88 5.74 -6.30
C PRO A 96 10.52 5.06 -4.98
N LYS A 97 9.64 5.68 -4.17
CA LYS A 97 9.15 5.13 -2.88
C LYS A 97 7.86 4.32 -3.02
N PHE A 98 7.50 3.90 -4.24
CA PHE A 98 6.31 3.10 -4.49
C PHE A 98 6.36 1.75 -3.74
N LYS A 99 5.23 1.36 -3.14
CA LYS A 99 5.05 0.07 -2.47
C LYS A 99 3.63 -0.43 -2.71
N THR A 100 3.49 -1.69 -3.14
CA THR A 100 2.21 -2.33 -3.46
C THR A 100 1.28 -2.42 -2.23
N GLY A 101 1.86 -2.64 -1.05
CA GLY A 101 1.11 -2.71 0.21
C GLY A 101 0.35 -1.43 0.57
N ARG A 102 0.72 -0.25 0.04
CA ARG A 102 -0.04 0.99 0.27
C ARG A 102 -1.45 0.93 -0.32
N TYR A 103 -1.65 0.10 -1.34
CA TYR A 103 -2.91 -0.12 -2.03
C TYR A 103 -3.58 -1.44 -1.60
N GLY A 104 -3.14 -2.02 -0.48
CA GLY A 104 -3.69 -3.28 0.04
C GLY A 104 -3.46 -4.48 -0.88
N CYS A 105 -2.42 -4.42 -1.72
CA CYS A 105 -2.10 -5.43 -2.70
C CYS A 105 -0.72 -6.03 -2.44
N LYS A 106 -0.59 -7.36 -2.62
CA LYS A 106 0.69 -8.06 -2.42
C LYS A 106 1.64 -7.84 -3.60
N THR A 107 1.11 -7.82 -4.82
CA THR A 107 1.88 -7.72 -6.07
C THR A 107 1.39 -6.56 -6.94
N LEU A 108 2.18 -6.19 -7.94
CA LEU A 108 1.79 -5.19 -8.93
C LEU A 108 0.62 -5.70 -9.80
N GLY A 109 0.62 -6.98 -10.15
CA GLY A 109 -0.50 -7.61 -10.87
C GLY A 109 -1.83 -7.45 -10.13
N ALA A 110 -1.85 -7.69 -8.82
CA ALA A 110 -3.05 -7.49 -7.99
C ALA A 110 -3.55 -6.04 -7.94
N ILE A 111 -2.69 -5.06 -8.24
CA ILE A 111 -3.12 -3.67 -8.40
C ILE A 111 -3.80 -3.48 -9.75
N TYR A 112 -3.16 -3.95 -10.84
CA TYR A 112 -3.73 -3.84 -12.19
C TYR A 112 -5.02 -4.64 -12.37
N GLU A 113 -5.20 -5.75 -11.64
CA GLU A 113 -6.46 -6.49 -11.57
C GLU A 113 -7.62 -5.67 -10.95
N LYS A 114 -7.31 -4.76 -10.02
CA LYS A 114 -8.29 -3.84 -9.41
C LYS A 114 -8.54 -2.58 -10.24
N LEU A 115 -7.73 -2.34 -11.27
CA LEU A 115 -7.93 -1.22 -12.18
C LEU A 115 -8.81 -1.71 -13.33
N ASP A 116 -10.05 -1.21 -13.41
CA ASP A 116 -11.03 -1.68 -14.39
C ASP A 116 -10.55 -1.56 -15.85
N LYS A 117 -9.65 -0.60 -16.12
CA LYS A 117 -9.08 -0.31 -17.45
C LYS A 117 -8.14 -1.39 -17.99
N TYR A 118 -7.62 -2.27 -17.15
CA TYR A 118 -6.56 -3.20 -17.53
C TYR A 118 -6.99 -4.66 -17.36
N GLU A 119 -6.37 -5.51 -18.16
CA GLU A 119 -6.46 -6.95 -18.06
C GLU A 119 -5.06 -7.52 -17.84
N VAL A 120 -4.92 -8.40 -16.83
CA VAL A 120 -3.67 -9.08 -16.52
C VAL A 120 -3.76 -10.51 -17.04
N ILE A 121 -2.95 -10.84 -18.04
CA ILE A 121 -2.90 -12.16 -18.67
C ILE A 121 -1.67 -12.90 -18.15
N GLN A 122 -1.88 -14.11 -17.66
CA GLN A 122 -0.80 -15.00 -17.24
C GLN A 122 -0.26 -15.78 -18.44
N THR A 123 0.99 -15.55 -18.82
CA THR A 123 1.70 -16.25 -19.89
C THR A 123 2.73 -17.23 -19.30
N GLY A 124 2.46 -18.53 -19.40
CA GLY A 124 3.42 -19.61 -19.09
C GLY A 124 3.07 -20.53 -17.92
N GLN A 125 3.73 -21.69 -17.87
CA GLN A 125 3.39 -22.85 -17.01
C GLN A 125 3.49 -22.65 -15.48
N LYS A 126 3.91 -21.49 -14.97
CA LYS A 126 4.00 -21.21 -13.52
C LYS A 126 3.73 -19.74 -13.15
N GLY A 127 3.01 -18.97 -13.98
CA GLY A 127 2.64 -17.58 -13.64
C GLY A 127 3.81 -16.59 -13.51
N ILE A 128 4.99 -16.94 -14.05
CA ILE A 128 6.23 -16.16 -13.92
C ILE A 128 6.23 -14.93 -14.86
N TYR A 129 5.50 -15.00 -15.96
CA TYR A 129 5.32 -13.88 -16.88
C TYR A 129 3.84 -13.52 -16.89
N SER A 130 3.51 -12.33 -16.40
CA SER A 130 2.19 -11.75 -16.61
C SER A 130 2.36 -10.49 -17.45
N VAL A 131 1.59 -10.44 -18.52
CA VAL A 131 1.45 -9.25 -19.35
C VAL A 131 0.19 -8.51 -18.94
N VAL A 132 0.23 -7.20 -19.05
CA VAL A 132 -0.89 -6.30 -18.82
C VAL A 132 -1.21 -5.66 -20.16
N ARG A 133 -2.50 -5.62 -20.51
CA ARG A 133 -3.01 -4.88 -21.66
C ARG A 133 -4.18 -4.00 -21.25
N ARG A 134 -4.45 -2.94 -22.02
CA ARG A 134 -5.69 -2.15 -21.85
C ARG A 134 -6.88 -2.95 -22.37
N LYS A 135 -7.99 -2.94 -21.63
CA LYS A 135 -9.26 -3.43 -22.16
C LYS A 135 -9.72 -2.45 -23.24
N SER A 136 -10.08 -2.98 -24.41
CA SER A 136 -10.74 -2.23 -25.49
C SER A 136 -12.17 -1.88 -25.12
#